data_AF-A0A4Y2J0E9-F1
#
_entry.id   AF-A0A4Y2J0E9-F1
#
_cell.length_a   1.000
_cell.length_b   1.000
_cell.length_c   1.000
_cell.angle_alpha   90.00
_cell.angle_beta   90.00
_cell.angle_gamma   90.00
#
_symmetry.space_group_name_H-M   'P 1'
#
loop_
_entity.id
_entity.type
_entity.pdbx_description
1 polymer ?
#
loop_
_entity_poly.entity_id
_entity_poly.type
_entity_poly.pdbx_seq_one_letter_code
_entity_poly.pdbx_strand_id
1 'polypeptide(L)'
;MKFTWIKIFKTFDKANTAPIVYQQLFADHRDVYHNFIPVFTDGSTFSSSTSFACVFINSTLSFQLHSSCSIFTAEITAILHALYQISNSPPDNYIIYSDSLSALESMTSLHRFSHPLTFNILEFHDRLACRGFSVLFCWVPSHVGISCNEHADNLAKSATDSLNSPVPLNDIKKYLKIKLHSNWQNRWNLKEANKLQSIKHLITFWPSLPNRKLDTVLTRLRIGHTRFTHRHLLLGGSRTPLYSMPMPNDCSTHSY
;
A
#
# COMPACT_ATOMS: atom_id res chain seq x y z
N MET A 1 -1.61 -14.62 -26.22
CA MET A 1 -3.06 -14.44 -25.94
C MET A 1 -3.23 -13.16 -25.13
N LYS A 2 -4.26 -12.34 -25.34
CA LYS A 2 -4.48 -11.12 -24.55
C LYS A 2 -5.31 -11.49 -23.32
N PHE A 3 -4.77 -11.30 -22.12
CA PHE A 3 -5.49 -11.56 -20.87
C PHE A 3 -6.68 -10.60 -20.73
N THR A 4 -7.82 -11.15 -20.31
CA THR A 4 -9.06 -10.39 -20.09
C THR A 4 -9.74 -10.87 -18.81
N TRP A 5 -10.45 -9.95 -18.16
CA TRP A 5 -11.24 -10.22 -16.96
C TRP A 5 -12.60 -9.51 -17.04
N ILE A 6 -13.57 -10.02 -16.29
CA ILE A 6 -14.96 -9.58 -16.30
C ILE A 6 -15.12 -8.33 -15.44
N LYS A 7 -15.66 -7.27 -16.04
CA LYS A 7 -15.70 -5.91 -15.48
C LYS A 7 -17.12 -5.34 -15.28
N ILE A 8 -18.11 -6.21 -15.12
CA ILE A 8 -19.53 -5.83 -15.08
C ILE A 8 -19.87 -4.85 -13.93
N PHE A 9 -19.14 -4.90 -12.82
CA PHE A 9 -19.38 -4.03 -11.67
C PHE A 9 -18.77 -2.63 -11.83
N LYS A 10 -17.86 -2.45 -12.81
CA LYS A 10 -17.10 -1.21 -13.02
C LYS A 10 -17.93 -0.12 -13.72
N THR A 11 -19.11 -0.46 -14.24
CA THR A 11 -20.04 0.48 -14.88
C THR A 11 -20.79 1.35 -13.88
N PHE A 12 -20.76 1.01 -12.59
CA PHE A 12 -21.47 1.71 -11.53
C PHE A 12 -20.50 2.47 -10.64
N ASP A 13 -20.88 3.68 -10.23
CA ASP A 13 -20.11 4.46 -9.27
C ASP A 13 -20.34 3.93 -7.84
N LYS A 14 -19.28 3.42 -7.21
CA LYS A 14 -19.33 2.83 -5.87
C LYS A 14 -19.79 3.83 -4.80
N ALA A 15 -19.50 5.12 -4.95
CA ALA A 15 -19.91 6.12 -3.97
C ALA A 15 -21.41 6.38 -3.95
N ASN A 16 -22.08 6.19 -5.10
CA ASN A 16 -23.48 6.56 -5.31
C ASN A 16 -24.41 5.36 -5.51
N THR A 17 -23.86 4.14 -5.57
CA THR A 17 -24.63 2.91 -5.79
C THR A 17 -24.86 2.19 -4.47
N ALA A 18 -26.12 1.93 -4.13
CA ALA A 18 -26.46 1.22 -2.90
C ALA A 18 -25.88 -0.22 -2.89
N PRO A 19 -25.36 -0.73 -1.76
CA PRO A 19 -24.77 -2.07 -1.68
C PRO A 19 -25.67 -3.20 -2.22
N ILE A 20 -26.99 -3.09 -2.01
CA ILE A 20 -27.98 -4.07 -2.49
C ILE A 20 -27.96 -4.22 -4.02
N VAL A 21 -27.65 -3.16 -4.77
CA VAL A 21 -27.54 -3.20 -6.23
C VAL A 21 -26.35 -4.07 -6.63
N TYR A 22 -25.21 -3.93 -5.96
CA TYR A 22 -24.04 -4.77 -6.20
C TYR A 22 -24.30 -6.24 -5.82
N GLN A 23 -25.03 -6.48 -4.73
CA GLN A 23 -25.42 -7.83 -4.32
C GLN A 23 -26.32 -8.49 -5.38
N GLN A 24 -27.33 -7.76 -5.90
CA GLN A 24 -28.20 -8.27 -6.96
C GLN A 24 -27.42 -8.52 -8.25
N LEU A 25 -26.58 -7.58 -8.69
CA LEU A 25 -25.73 -7.77 -9.87
C LEU A 25 -24.80 -8.97 -9.71
N PHE A 26 -24.31 -9.21 -8.49
CA PHE A 26 -23.49 -10.38 -8.20
C PHE A 26 -24.31 -11.68 -8.28
N ALA A 27 -25.54 -11.69 -7.76
CA ALA A 27 -26.45 -12.84 -7.89
C ALA A 27 -26.76 -13.15 -9.37
N ASP A 28 -27.16 -12.14 -10.15
CA ASP A 28 -27.46 -12.30 -11.58
C ASP A 28 -26.22 -12.80 -12.35
N HIS A 29 -25.04 -12.28 -12.01
CA HIS A 29 -23.77 -12.77 -12.57
C HIS A 29 -23.49 -14.22 -12.20
N ARG A 30 -23.76 -14.63 -10.95
CA ARG A 30 -23.61 -16.02 -10.52
C ARG A 30 -24.57 -16.96 -11.24
N ASP A 31 -25.77 -16.51 -11.56
CA ASP A 31 -26.73 -17.28 -12.37
C ASP A 31 -26.22 -17.47 -13.80
N VAL A 32 -25.64 -16.45 -14.43
CA VAL A 32 -25.02 -16.57 -15.77
C VAL A 32 -23.83 -17.53 -15.77
N TYR A 33 -23.01 -17.49 -14.73
CA TYR A 33 -21.81 -18.33 -14.58
C TYR A 33 -22.04 -19.49 -13.59
N HIS A 34 -23.25 -20.05 -13.55
CA HIS A 34 -23.62 -21.09 -12.58
C HIS A 34 -22.78 -22.36 -12.70
N ASN A 35 -22.25 -22.64 -13.91
CA ASN A 35 -21.38 -23.78 -14.21
C ASN A 35 -19.90 -23.51 -13.87
N PHE A 36 -19.54 -22.31 -13.42
CA PHE A 36 -18.20 -21.99 -12.94
C PHE A 36 -18.16 -22.08 -11.41
N ILE A 37 -17.16 -22.79 -10.90
CA ILE A 37 -16.83 -22.89 -9.47
C ILE A 37 -16.25 -21.54 -9.01
N PRO A 38 -16.88 -20.85 -8.05
CA PRO A 38 -16.40 -19.58 -7.55
C PRO A 38 -15.22 -19.76 -6.60
N VAL A 39 -14.20 -18.92 -6.76
CA VAL A 39 -13.07 -18.81 -5.83
C VAL A 39 -12.89 -17.33 -5.51
N PHE A 40 -12.80 -16.96 -4.23
CA PHE A 40 -12.60 -15.58 -3.82
C PHE A 40 -11.20 -15.41 -3.25
N THR A 41 -10.56 -14.30 -3.56
CA THR A 41 -9.20 -14.00 -3.10
C THR A 41 -9.14 -12.59 -2.56
N ASP A 42 -8.39 -12.41 -1.49
CA ASP A 42 -8.17 -11.10 -0.90
C ASP A 42 -6.77 -11.00 -0.29
N GLY A 43 -6.21 -9.79 -0.29
CA GLY A 43 -4.97 -9.43 0.36
C GLY A 43 -5.19 -8.39 1.45
N SER A 44 -4.47 -8.52 2.56
CA SER A 44 -4.54 -7.57 3.67
C SER A 44 -3.16 -7.10 4.11
N THR A 45 -3.09 -5.84 4.53
CA THR A 45 -1.91 -5.27 5.18
C THR A 45 -2.33 -4.49 6.40
N PHE A 46 -1.78 -4.83 7.56
CA PHE A 46 -2.04 -4.12 8.80
C PHE A 46 -0.78 -3.95 9.63
N SER A 47 -0.32 -2.70 9.79
CA SER A 47 0.78 -2.15 10.62
C SER A 47 2.13 -2.90 10.69
N SER A 48 2.14 -4.21 10.76
CA SER A 48 3.31 -5.10 10.79
C SER A 48 3.07 -6.48 10.14
N SER A 49 1.87 -6.77 9.64
CA SER A 49 1.56 -8.00 8.91
C SER A 49 1.11 -7.69 7.49
N THR A 50 1.44 -8.61 6.59
CA THR A 50 0.91 -8.67 5.23
C THR A 50 0.46 -10.10 5.02
N SER A 51 -0.72 -10.31 4.50
CA SER A 51 -1.35 -11.62 4.47
C SER A 51 -2.33 -11.71 3.32
N PHE A 52 -2.70 -12.93 2.95
CA PHE A 52 -3.69 -13.16 1.91
C PHE A 52 -4.58 -14.34 2.29
N ALA A 53 -5.73 -14.43 1.64
CA ALA A 53 -6.62 -15.56 1.75
C ALA A 53 -7.24 -15.97 0.42
N CYS A 54 -7.67 -17.23 0.35
CA CYS A 54 -8.44 -17.80 -0.74
C CYS A 54 -9.62 -18.59 -0.16
N VAL A 55 -10.82 -18.37 -0.68
CA VAL A 55 -12.04 -19.05 -0.28
C VAL A 55 -12.54 -19.89 -1.46
N PHE A 56 -12.59 -21.20 -1.27
CA PHE A 56 -13.20 -22.17 -2.17
C PHE A 56 -14.51 -22.67 -1.54
N ILE A 57 -15.33 -23.39 -2.33
CA ILE A 57 -16.59 -23.97 -1.84
C ILE A 57 -16.37 -24.84 -0.59
N ASN A 58 -15.33 -25.69 -0.61
CA ASN A 58 -15.11 -26.72 0.42
C ASN A 58 -13.85 -26.49 1.26
N SER A 59 -13.12 -25.39 1.05
CA SER A 59 -11.87 -25.14 1.76
C SER A 59 -11.51 -23.67 1.77
N THR A 60 -10.69 -23.28 2.75
CA THR A 60 -10.16 -21.93 2.89
C THR A 60 -8.66 -22.01 3.08
N LEU A 61 -7.93 -21.06 2.52
CA LEU A 61 -6.50 -20.88 2.71
C LEU A 61 -6.28 -19.47 3.23
N SER A 62 -5.38 -19.29 4.19
CA SER A 62 -5.00 -17.98 4.71
C SER A 62 -3.58 -18.04 5.22
N PHE A 63 -2.72 -17.15 4.75
CA PHE A 63 -1.31 -17.13 5.15
C PHE A 63 -0.77 -15.72 5.32
N GLN A 64 0.18 -15.56 6.24
CA GLN A 64 1.00 -14.37 6.38
C GLN A 64 2.22 -14.43 5.46
N LEU A 65 2.45 -13.34 4.76
CA LEU A 65 3.69 -13.04 4.05
C LEU A 65 4.64 -12.27 4.97
N HIS A 66 5.87 -12.09 4.52
CA HIS A 66 6.81 -11.22 5.22
C HIS A 66 6.26 -9.79 5.31
N SER A 67 6.49 -9.13 6.46
CA SER A 67 5.94 -7.80 6.79
C SER A 67 6.39 -6.65 5.86
N SER A 68 7.40 -6.90 5.04
CA SER A 68 7.86 -5.94 4.02
C SER A 68 7.07 -6.00 2.72
N CYS A 69 6.24 -7.04 2.51
CA CYS A 69 5.41 -7.17 1.33
C CYS A 69 4.38 -6.04 1.25
N SER A 70 4.04 -5.63 0.04
CA SER A 70 2.99 -4.63 -0.20
C SER A 70 1.61 -5.28 -0.27
N ILE A 71 0.56 -4.46 -0.12
CA ILE A 71 -0.83 -4.87 -0.34
C ILE A 71 -0.99 -5.50 -1.72
N PHE A 72 -0.39 -4.89 -2.74
CA PHE A 72 -0.41 -5.43 -4.10
C PHE A 72 0.20 -6.83 -4.20
N THR A 73 1.31 -7.07 -3.49
CA THR A 73 1.94 -8.40 -3.44
C THR A 73 1.04 -9.41 -2.74
N ALA A 74 0.34 -9.02 -1.67
CA ALA A 74 -0.63 -9.88 -1.01
C ALA A 74 -1.74 -10.31 -1.96
N GLU A 75 -2.38 -9.35 -2.65
CA GLU A 75 -3.45 -9.58 -3.62
C GLU A 75 -3.04 -10.52 -4.75
N ILE A 76 -1.89 -10.26 -5.38
CA ILE A 76 -1.38 -11.09 -6.46
C ILE A 76 -0.98 -12.49 -5.96
N THR A 77 -0.44 -12.57 -4.74
CA THR A 77 -0.10 -13.87 -4.15
C THR A 77 -1.36 -14.70 -3.87
N ALA A 78 -2.45 -14.06 -3.44
CA ALA A 78 -3.76 -14.69 -3.28
C ALA A 78 -4.23 -15.33 -4.60
N ILE A 79 -4.19 -14.58 -5.70
CA ILE A 79 -4.55 -15.08 -7.03
C ILE A 79 -3.66 -16.24 -7.46
N LEU A 80 -2.34 -16.12 -7.27
CA LEU A 80 -1.39 -17.19 -7.63
C LEU A 80 -1.63 -18.47 -6.83
N HIS A 81 -1.89 -18.36 -5.53
CA HIS A 81 -2.22 -19.51 -4.68
C HIS A 81 -3.57 -20.13 -5.03
N ALA A 82 -4.55 -19.32 -5.41
CA ALA A 82 -5.82 -19.82 -5.91
C ALA A 82 -5.61 -20.70 -7.15
N LEU A 83 -4.82 -20.23 -8.12
CA LEU A 83 -4.47 -21.00 -9.31
C LEU A 83 -3.71 -22.28 -8.99
N TYR A 84 -2.75 -22.23 -8.05
CA TYR A 84 -2.03 -23.42 -7.60
C TYR A 84 -2.98 -24.47 -7.05
N GLN A 85 -3.91 -24.07 -6.17
CA GLN A 85 -4.89 -24.98 -5.60
C GLN A 85 -5.84 -25.56 -6.66
N ILE A 86 -6.29 -24.74 -7.63
CA ILE A 86 -7.06 -25.20 -8.79
C ILE A 86 -6.27 -26.24 -9.61
N SER A 87 -4.95 -26.09 -9.76
CA SER A 87 -4.16 -27.03 -10.56
C SER A 87 -4.06 -28.44 -9.97
N ASN A 88 -4.39 -28.58 -8.68
CA ASN A 88 -4.41 -29.83 -7.93
C ASN A 88 -5.79 -30.52 -7.94
N SER A 89 -6.85 -29.85 -8.42
CA SER A 89 -8.17 -30.44 -8.60
C SER A 89 -8.36 -30.98 -10.02
N PRO A 90 -9.41 -31.78 -10.28
CA PRO A 90 -9.77 -32.17 -11.63
C PRO A 90 -10.05 -30.94 -12.53
N PRO A 91 -9.76 -31.02 -13.84
CA PRO A 91 -10.09 -29.96 -14.79
C PRO A 91 -11.58 -29.61 -14.76
N ASP A 92 -11.88 -28.33 -14.57
CA ASP A 92 -13.25 -27.80 -14.54
C ASP A 92 -13.23 -26.29 -14.88
N ASN A 93 -14.40 -25.66 -14.82
CA ASN A 93 -14.62 -24.24 -15.00
C ASN A 93 -14.52 -23.53 -13.65
N TYR A 94 -13.59 -22.59 -13.51
CA TYR A 94 -13.37 -21.79 -12.31
C TYR A 94 -13.47 -20.30 -12.61
N ILE A 95 -14.01 -19.53 -11.67
CA ILE A 95 -14.02 -18.06 -11.74
C ILE A 95 -13.42 -17.50 -10.45
N ILE A 96 -12.30 -16.78 -10.60
CA ILE A 96 -11.60 -16.13 -9.50
C ILE A 96 -12.12 -14.70 -9.36
N TYR A 97 -12.72 -14.40 -8.21
CA TYR A 97 -13.18 -13.08 -7.81
C TYR A 97 -12.11 -12.41 -6.94
N SER A 98 -11.71 -11.20 -7.32
CA SER A 98 -10.81 -10.35 -6.53
C SER A 98 -11.35 -8.92 -6.54
N ASP A 99 -11.27 -8.22 -5.43
CA ASP A 99 -11.61 -6.80 -5.35
C ASP A 99 -10.41 -5.87 -5.66
N SER A 100 -9.23 -6.43 -5.84
CA SER A 100 -8.02 -5.70 -6.24
C SER A 100 -7.99 -5.46 -7.75
N LEU A 101 -8.56 -4.33 -8.14
CA LEU A 101 -8.47 -3.84 -9.51
C LEU A 101 -7.02 -3.74 -9.98
N SER A 102 -6.11 -3.30 -9.10
CA SER A 102 -4.69 -3.18 -9.41
C SER A 102 -4.04 -4.52 -9.76
N ALA A 103 -4.40 -5.60 -9.06
CA ALA A 103 -3.90 -6.94 -9.36
C ALA A 103 -4.40 -7.42 -10.73
N LEU A 104 -5.70 -7.28 -11.00
CA LEU A 104 -6.31 -7.66 -12.29
C LEU A 104 -5.77 -6.84 -13.47
N GLU A 105 -5.60 -5.54 -13.31
CA GLU A 105 -5.05 -4.65 -14.33
C GLU A 105 -3.59 -4.99 -14.64
N SER A 106 -2.79 -5.37 -13.63
CA SER A 106 -1.40 -5.77 -13.83
C SER A 106 -1.25 -6.92 -14.82
N MET A 107 -2.22 -7.83 -14.87
CA MET A 107 -2.24 -8.99 -15.77
C MET A 107 -2.64 -8.64 -17.20
N THR A 108 -3.30 -7.49 -17.43
CA THR A 108 -3.73 -7.08 -18.79
C THR A 108 -2.63 -6.40 -19.59
N SER A 109 -1.65 -5.78 -18.93
CA SER A 109 -0.58 -5.00 -19.56
C SER A 109 0.78 -5.33 -18.93
N LEU A 110 1.45 -6.34 -19.47
CA LEU A 110 2.82 -6.66 -19.08
C LEU A 110 3.82 -5.67 -19.69
N HIS A 111 4.77 -5.24 -18.87
CA HIS A 111 5.94 -4.48 -19.30
C HIS A 111 7.20 -4.96 -18.55
N ARG A 112 8.40 -4.53 -18.96
CA ARG A 112 9.67 -5.05 -18.41
C ARG A 112 9.84 -4.87 -16.88
N PHE A 113 9.07 -3.98 -16.28
CA PHE A 113 9.10 -3.68 -14.84
C PHE A 113 7.89 -4.25 -14.09
N SER A 114 7.11 -5.13 -14.73
CA SER A 114 5.92 -5.71 -14.11
C SER A 114 6.33 -6.59 -12.93
N HIS A 115 5.40 -6.76 -12.01
CA HIS A 115 5.66 -7.58 -10.85
C HIS A 115 5.97 -9.02 -11.27
N PRO A 116 7.02 -9.67 -10.73
CA PRO A 116 7.42 -11.01 -11.17
C PRO A 116 6.29 -12.03 -11.11
N LEU A 117 5.46 -11.97 -10.05
CA LEU A 117 4.34 -12.89 -9.87
C LEU A 117 3.24 -12.74 -10.94
N THR A 118 3.12 -11.58 -11.60
CA THR A 118 2.16 -11.40 -12.71
C THR A 118 2.52 -12.31 -13.88
N PHE A 119 3.81 -12.48 -14.19
CA PHE A 119 4.27 -13.41 -15.22
C PHE A 119 3.96 -14.85 -14.84
N ASN A 120 4.24 -15.23 -13.59
CA ASN A 120 3.93 -16.57 -13.08
C ASN A 120 2.44 -16.89 -13.20
N ILE A 121 1.55 -15.94 -12.86
CA ILE A 121 0.10 -16.14 -12.99
C ILE A 121 -0.29 -16.43 -14.44
N LEU A 122 0.20 -15.62 -15.38
CA LEU A 122 -0.15 -15.78 -16.80
C LEU A 122 0.39 -17.09 -17.38
N GLU A 123 1.62 -17.47 -17.05
CA GLU A 123 2.18 -18.77 -17.42
C GLU A 123 1.36 -19.92 -16.83
N PHE A 124 0.97 -19.81 -15.56
CA PHE A 124 0.19 -20.85 -14.87
C PHE A 124 -1.22 -20.96 -15.45
N HIS A 125 -1.84 -19.83 -15.79
CA HIS A 125 -3.13 -19.75 -16.46
C HIS A 125 -3.10 -20.45 -17.83
N ASP A 126 -2.09 -20.14 -18.66
CA ASP A 126 -1.91 -20.80 -19.97
C ASP A 126 -1.69 -22.31 -19.81
N ARG A 127 -0.89 -22.74 -18.81
CA ARG A 127 -0.67 -24.16 -18.51
C ARG A 127 -1.94 -24.87 -18.06
N LEU A 128 -2.78 -24.22 -17.27
CA LEU A 128 -4.09 -24.75 -16.87
C LEU A 128 -5.02 -24.90 -18.07
N ALA A 129 -5.05 -23.91 -18.97
CA ALA A 129 -5.83 -24.01 -20.19
C ALA A 129 -5.41 -25.21 -21.05
N CYS A 130 -4.10 -25.45 -21.21
CA CYS A 130 -3.57 -26.63 -21.89
C CYS A 130 -3.95 -27.97 -21.23
N ARG A 131 -4.28 -27.96 -19.93
CA ARG A 131 -4.73 -29.14 -19.17
C ARG A 131 -6.26 -29.31 -19.17
N GLY A 132 -6.99 -28.47 -19.91
CA GLY A 132 -8.45 -28.54 -20.03
C GLY A 132 -9.23 -27.74 -18.98
N PHE A 133 -8.56 -26.88 -18.19
CA PHE A 133 -9.25 -25.99 -17.25
C PHE A 133 -9.76 -24.74 -17.98
N SER A 134 -10.89 -24.21 -17.55
CA SER A 134 -11.38 -22.90 -17.96
C SER A 134 -11.36 -21.96 -16.75
N VAL A 135 -10.38 -21.06 -16.68
CA VAL A 135 -10.26 -20.14 -15.54
C VAL A 135 -10.54 -18.71 -16.00
N LEU A 136 -11.61 -18.12 -15.45
CA LEU A 136 -11.98 -16.73 -15.63
C LEU A 136 -11.60 -15.91 -14.40
N PHE A 137 -11.44 -14.60 -14.61
CA PHE A 137 -11.20 -13.63 -13.55
C PHE A 137 -12.29 -12.58 -13.58
N CYS A 138 -12.77 -12.16 -12.42
CA CYS A 138 -13.82 -11.17 -12.28
C CYS A 138 -13.47 -10.20 -11.16
N TRP A 139 -13.60 -8.90 -11.44
CA TRP A 139 -13.46 -7.90 -10.39
C TRP A 139 -14.77 -7.80 -9.61
N VAL A 140 -14.71 -7.78 -8.28
CA VAL A 140 -15.89 -7.53 -7.43
C VAL A 140 -15.66 -6.32 -6.52
N PRO A 141 -16.70 -5.54 -6.20
CA PRO A 141 -16.56 -4.43 -5.27
C PRO A 141 -16.36 -4.94 -3.83
N SER A 142 -15.37 -4.39 -3.13
CA SER A 142 -15.17 -4.64 -1.70
C SER A 142 -16.22 -3.96 -0.82
N HIS A 143 -16.51 -4.53 0.36
CA HIS A 143 -17.38 -3.93 1.40
C HIS A 143 -18.80 -3.56 0.94
N VAL A 144 -19.45 -4.44 0.16
CA VAL A 144 -20.84 -4.24 -0.27
C VAL A 144 -21.77 -5.39 0.15
N GLY A 145 -21.38 -6.27 1.07
CA GLY A 145 -22.21 -7.38 1.54
C GLY A 145 -22.17 -8.65 0.67
N ILE A 146 -21.16 -8.82 -0.19
CA ILE A 146 -20.93 -10.10 -0.88
C ILE A 146 -20.22 -11.03 0.11
N SER A 147 -20.98 -11.95 0.71
CA SER A 147 -20.55 -12.77 1.85
C SER A 147 -19.22 -13.49 1.65
N CYS A 148 -19.00 -14.12 0.49
CA CYS A 148 -17.74 -14.83 0.22
C CYS A 148 -16.53 -13.89 0.04
N ASN A 149 -16.74 -12.67 -0.48
CA ASN A 149 -15.67 -11.67 -0.58
C ASN A 149 -15.33 -11.11 0.80
N GLU A 150 -16.34 -10.81 1.61
CA GLU A 150 -16.14 -10.39 3.00
C GLU A 150 -15.49 -11.49 3.84
N HIS A 151 -15.81 -12.75 3.55
CA HIS A 151 -15.14 -13.88 4.19
C HIS A 151 -13.66 -13.96 3.82
N ALA A 152 -13.31 -13.76 2.54
CA ALA A 152 -11.91 -13.70 2.10
C ALA A 152 -11.16 -12.55 2.78
N ASP A 153 -11.75 -11.35 2.84
CA ASP A 153 -11.19 -10.17 3.53
C ASP A 153 -10.96 -10.42 5.03
N ASN A 154 -11.93 -11.02 5.70
CA ASN A 154 -11.80 -11.38 7.11
C ASN A 154 -10.70 -12.43 7.34
N LEU A 155 -10.62 -13.46 6.51
CA LEU A 155 -9.57 -14.48 6.59
C LEU A 155 -8.18 -13.91 6.32
N ALA A 156 -8.05 -13.00 5.34
CA ALA A 156 -6.79 -12.34 5.08
C ALA A 156 -6.35 -11.51 6.30
N LYS A 157 -7.28 -10.79 6.94
CA LYS A 157 -7.01 -10.02 8.17
C LYS A 157 -6.66 -10.88 9.38
N SER A 158 -7.27 -12.06 9.50
CA SER A 158 -7.07 -12.97 10.65
C SER A 158 -6.02 -14.05 10.41
N ALA A 159 -5.34 -14.07 9.27
CA ALA A 159 -4.34 -15.08 8.94
C ALA A 159 -3.21 -15.10 9.98
N THR A 160 -2.88 -16.29 10.50
CA THR A 160 -1.80 -16.50 11.48
C THR A 160 -0.62 -17.28 10.92
N ASP A 161 -0.88 -18.15 9.96
CA ASP A 161 0.11 -19.13 9.49
C ASP A 161 1.11 -18.49 8.55
N SER A 162 2.39 -18.53 8.88
CA SER A 162 3.43 -17.91 8.07
C SER A 162 3.75 -18.73 6.82
N LEU A 163 3.64 -18.12 5.64
CA LEU A 163 4.17 -18.66 4.39
C LEU A 163 5.58 -18.11 4.14
N ASN A 164 6.55 -19.01 4.06
CA ASN A 164 7.92 -18.64 3.70
C ASN A 164 8.04 -18.42 2.19
N SER A 165 7.68 -17.21 1.74
CA SER A 165 7.75 -16.78 0.35
C SER A 165 8.80 -15.69 0.15
N PRO A 166 9.59 -15.71 -0.94
CA PRO A 166 10.55 -14.66 -1.24
C PRO A 166 9.85 -13.31 -1.44
N VAL A 167 10.42 -12.27 -0.85
CA VAL A 167 9.89 -10.91 -0.97
C VAL A 167 10.35 -10.27 -2.28
N PRO A 168 9.43 -9.66 -3.06
CA PRO A 168 9.80 -8.91 -4.26
C PRO A 168 10.80 -7.78 -3.96
N LEU A 169 11.80 -7.61 -4.82
CA LEU A 169 12.83 -6.57 -4.67
C LEU A 169 12.27 -5.15 -4.52
N ASN A 170 11.19 -4.83 -5.23
CA ASN A 170 10.55 -3.52 -5.15
C ASN A 170 9.89 -3.28 -3.79
N ASP A 171 9.34 -4.31 -3.18
CA ASP A 171 8.77 -4.26 -1.84
C ASP A 171 9.86 -4.05 -0.78
N ILE A 172 10.97 -4.79 -0.88
CA ILE A 172 12.14 -4.58 -0.01
C ILE A 172 12.65 -3.14 -0.13
N LYS A 173 12.84 -2.63 -1.35
CA LYS A 173 13.29 -1.25 -1.58
C LYS A 173 12.35 -0.22 -0.94
N LYS A 174 11.03 -0.40 -1.10
CA LYS A 174 10.02 0.48 -0.52
C LYS A 174 10.06 0.42 1.01
N TYR A 175 10.11 -0.79 1.57
CA TYR A 175 10.19 -1.02 3.00
C TYR A 175 11.44 -0.38 3.63
N LEU A 176 12.62 -0.60 3.03
CA LEU A 176 13.87 0.01 3.48
C LEU A 176 13.81 1.54 3.43
N LYS A 177 13.27 2.12 2.36
CA LYS A 177 13.10 3.57 2.23
C LYS A 177 12.22 4.13 3.36
N ILE A 178 11.11 3.46 3.67
CA ILE A 178 10.21 3.85 4.77
C ILE A 178 10.92 3.74 6.12
N LYS A 179 11.62 2.64 6.39
CA LYS A 179 12.35 2.44 7.65
C LYS A 179 13.49 3.43 7.84
N LEU A 180 14.27 3.70 6.79
CA LEU A 180 15.33 4.71 6.83
C LEU A 180 14.76 6.11 7.08
N HIS A 181 13.67 6.48 6.40
CA HIS A 181 13.01 7.77 6.60
C HIS A 181 12.43 7.89 8.02
N SER A 182 11.78 6.84 8.53
CA SER A 182 11.26 6.81 9.91
C SER A 182 12.38 6.94 10.94
N ASN A 183 13.48 6.22 10.77
CA ASN A 183 14.65 6.35 11.65
C ASN A 183 15.27 7.74 11.60
N TRP A 184 15.35 8.35 10.42
CA TRP A 184 15.83 9.72 10.27
C TRP A 184 14.88 10.72 10.95
N GLN A 185 13.58 10.56 10.77
CA GLN A 185 12.56 11.39 11.43
C GLN A 185 12.63 11.26 12.95
N ASN A 186 12.80 10.04 13.49
CA ASN A 186 12.95 9.83 14.94
C ASN A 186 14.21 10.50 15.49
N ARG A 187 15.35 10.35 14.80
CA ARG A 187 16.59 11.05 15.17
C ARG A 187 16.45 12.57 15.11
N TRP A 188 15.65 13.06 14.17
CA TRP A 188 15.35 14.48 14.03
C TRP A 188 14.45 14.99 15.16
N ASN A 189 13.42 14.22 15.55
CA ASN A 189 12.52 14.57 16.65
C ASN A 189 13.27 14.75 17.98
N LEU A 190 14.32 13.97 18.22
CA LEU A 190 15.17 14.04 19.42
C LEU A 190 16.11 15.26 19.47
N LYS A 191 16.13 16.13 18.45
CA LYS A 191 16.99 17.34 18.40
C LYS A 191 16.29 18.56 19.00
N GLU A 192 15.96 18.50 20.28
CA GLU A 192 15.21 19.54 21.01
C GLU A 192 15.91 20.92 21.04
N ALA A 193 17.25 20.95 21.11
CA ALA A 193 18.02 22.21 21.14
C ALA A 193 18.35 22.78 19.74
N ASN A 194 17.77 22.25 18.66
CA ASN A 194 18.07 22.70 17.30
C ASN A 194 17.05 23.73 16.80
N LYS A 195 17.51 24.97 16.53
CA LYS A 195 16.67 26.06 15.97
C LYS A 195 15.94 25.69 14.67
N LEU A 196 16.47 24.77 13.89
CA LEU A 196 15.82 24.29 12.68
C LEU A 196 14.73 23.26 13.00
N GLN A 197 14.88 22.45 14.04
CA GLN A 197 13.87 21.48 14.48
C GLN A 197 12.60 22.19 14.98
N SER A 198 12.74 23.33 15.66
CA SER A 198 11.60 24.10 16.18
C SER A 198 10.65 24.64 15.10
N ILE A 199 11.13 24.72 13.84
CA ILE A 199 10.36 25.22 12.69
C ILE A 199 10.14 24.16 11.61
N LYS A 200 10.81 23.02 11.73
CA LYS A 200 10.78 21.95 10.74
C LYS A 200 10.54 20.64 11.45
N HIS A 201 9.29 20.31 11.74
CA HIS A 201 8.99 19.05 12.43
C HIS A 201 9.14 17.83 11.52
N LEU A 202 8.96 17.98 10.21
CA LEU A 202 9.10 16.89 9.24
C LEU A 202 10.38 17.03 8.40
N ILE A 203 11.10 15.92 8.22
CA ILE A 203 12.33 15.84 7.39
C ILE A 203 12.07 15.94 5.88
N THR A 204 10.82 16.19 5.46
CA THR A 204 10.44 16.39 4.06
C THR A 204 11.17 17.56 3.43
N PHE A 205 11.35 17.57 2.11
CA PHE A 205 12.01 18.70 1.45
C PHE A 205 11.17 19.97 1.59
N TRP A 206 11.83 21.08 1.88
CA TRP A 206 11.24 22.39 1.66
C TRP A 206 11.42 22.78 0.19
N PRO A 207 10.47 23.53 -0.40
CA PRO A 207 10.64 24.06 -1.74
C PRO A 207 11.96 24.84 -1.83
N SER A 208 12.79 24.50 -2.82
CA SER A 208 14.01 25.25 -3.14
C SER A 208 13.64 26.47 -3.99
N LEU A 209 14.23 27.61 -3.67
CA LEU A 209 14.15 28.81 -4.50
C LEU A 209 15.06 28.68 -5.73
N PRO A 210 14.84 29.47 -6.79
CA PRO A 210 15.57 29.35 -8.05
C PRO A 210 17.09 29.57 -7.95
N ASN A 211 17.56 30.17 -6.86
CA ASN A 211 18.98 30.47 -6.65
C ASN A 211 19.39 30.18 -5.20
N ARG A 212 20.55 29.51 -5.06
CA ARG A 212 21.23 29.23 -3.79
C ARG A 212 21.36 30.45 -2.87
N LYS A 213 21.58 31.65 -3.42
CA LYS A 213 21.65 32.89 -2.62
C LYS A 213 20.33 33.15 -1.90
N LEU A 214 19.20 33.01 -2.59
CA LEU A 214 17.87 33.22 -2.01
C LEU A 214 17.54 32.12 -0.99
N ASP A 215 17.84 30.87 -1.29
CA ASP A 215 17.66 29.76 -0.33
C ASP A 215 18.46 29.97 0.96
N THR A 216 19.68 30.47 0.83
CA THR A 216 20.54 30.79 1.97
C THR A 216 19.93 31.91 2.81
N VAL A 217 19.43 32.97 2.18
CA VAL A 217 18.75 34.08 2.87
C VAL A 217 17.49 33.59 3.55
N LEU A 218 16.62 32.85 2.86
CA LEU A 218 15.38 32.32 3.41
C LEU A 218 15.64 31.35 4.58
N THR A 219 16.61 30.45 4.45
CA THR A 219 16.98 29.52 5.52
C THR A 219 17.48 30.27 6.75
N ARG A 220 18.31 31.30 6.57
CA ARG A 220 18.79 32.16 7.66
C ARG A 220 17.65 32.91 8.33
N LEU A 221 16.73 33.49 7.55
CA LEU A 221 15.54 34.16 8.08
C LEU A 221 14.68 33.22 8.92
N ARG A 222 14.43 32.00 8.41
CA ARG A 222 13.67 30.95 9.10
C ARG A 222 14.23 30.60 10.49
N ILE A 223 15.55 30.52 10.63
CA ILE A 223 16.22 30.23 11.92
C ILE A 223 16.62 31.49 12.72
N GLY A 224 16.15 32.67 12.31
CA GLY A 224 16.40 33.94 13.02
C GLY A 224 17.83 34.47 12.91
N HIS A 225 18.60 34.05 11.90
CA HIS A 225 19.97 34.52 11.66
C HIS A 225 19.96 35.79 10.79
N THR A 226 19.97 36.96 11.41
CA THR A 226 20.03 38.27 10.74
C THR A 226 21.33 39.00 11.07
N ARG A 227 21.59 40.13 10.40
CA ARG A 227 22.71 41.01 10.77
C ARG A 227 22.58 41.54 12.21
N PHE A 228 21.38 41.63 12.76
CA PHE A 228 21.16 42.11 14.13
C PHE A 228 21.53 41.03 15.16
N THR A 229 21.09 39.79 14.94
CA THR A 229 21.26 38.70 15.91
C THR A 229 22.59 37.93 15.76
N HIS A 230 23.16 37.85 14.54
CA HIS A 230 24.33 37.00 14.25
C HIS A 230 25.40 37.73 13.41
N ARG A 231 25.58 39.05 13.60
CA ARG A 231 26.58 39.88 12.88
C ARG A 231 27.98 39.26 12.87
N HIS A 232 28.42 38.77 14.03
CA HIS A 232 29.76 38.21 14.25
C HIS A 232 30.01 36.96 13.40
N LEU A 233 29.02 36.08 13.25
CA LEU A 233 29.08 34.90 12.39
C LEU A 233 28.96 35.24 10.89
N LEU A 234 28.17 36.26 10.54
CA LEU A 234 27.93 36.63 9.14
C LEU A 234 29.08 37.46 8.52
N LEU A 235 29.85 38.18 9.34
CA LEU A 235 30.90 39.10 8.89
C LEU A 235 32.30 38.77 9.42
N GLY A 236 32.49 37.60 10.05
CA GLY A 236 33.80 37.13 10.53
C GLY A 236 34.41 37.97 11.66
N GLY A 237 33.59 38.76 12.38
CA GLY A 237 34.07 39.65 13.43
C GLY A 237 34.30 38.91 14.75
N SER A 238 35.49 39.07 15.32
CA SER A 238 35.91 38.55 16.62
C SER A 238 35.21 39.29 17.78
N ARG A 239 33.94 38.97 18.05
CA ARG A 239 33.25 39.25 19.32
C ARG A 239 31.92 38.49 19.39
N THR A 240 31.74 37.66 20.41
CA THR A 240 30.44 37.12 20.81
C THR A 240 29.48 38.27 21.19
N PRO A 241 28.16 38.14 20.97
CA PRO A 241 27.23 39.23 21.25
C PRO A 241 27.07 39.45 22.77
N LEU A 242 26.97 40.72 23.17
CA LEU A 242 26.88 41.19 24.56
C LEU A 242 25.53 40.95 25.26
N TYR A 243 24.60 40.22 24.65
CA TYR A 243 23.31 39.92 25.27
C TYR A 243 22.85 38.49 24.92
N SER A 244 23.09 37.56 25.84
CA SER A 244 22.24 36.39 26.03
C SER A 244 21.00 36.82 26.83
N MET A 245 20.03 37.49 26.19
CA MET A 245 18.70 37.64 26.79
C MET A 245 17.94 36.33 26.58
N PRO A 246 17.47 35.65 27.64
CA PRO A 246 16.49 34.58 27.50
C PRO A 246 15.22 35.17 26.88
N MET A 247 14.56 34.39 26.01
CA MET A 247 13.18 34.72 25.63
C MET A 247 12.32 34.80 26.90
N PRO A 248 11.37 35.74 27.01
CA PRO A 248 10.49 35.81 28.17
C PRO A 248 9.69 34.51 28.24
N ASN A 249 9.81 33.77 29.34
CA ASN A 249 8.76 32.83 29.71
C ASN A 249 7.50 33.66 29.97
N ASP A 250 6.39 33.24 29.38
CA ASP A 250 5.09 33.88 29.51
C ASP A 250 4.77 34.26 30.97
N CYS A 251 4.42 35.54 31.15
CA CYS A 251 3.74 36.02 32.33
C CYS A 251 2.38 35.31 32.44
N SER A 252 2.25 34.35 33.35
CA SER A 252 0.99 34.10 34.05
C SER A 252 1.09 34.68 35.46
N THR A 253 0.35 35.76 35.64
CA THR A 253 0.12 36.50 36.88
C THR A 253 -0.53 35.64 37.97
N HIS A 254 -0.06 35.88 39.20
CA HIS A 254 -0.62 35.54 40.51
C HIS A 254 -2.16 35.45 40.60
N SER A 255 -2.68 34.56 41.47
CA SER A 255 -3.28 34.97 42.77
C SER A 255 -3.77 33.78 43.63
N TYR A 256 -3.48 33.93 44.94
CA TYR A 256 -3.79 33.12 46.15
C TYR A 256 -3.05 31.81 46.37
#